data_AF-A0A2M7N6S2-F1
#
_entry.id   AF-A0A2M7N6S2-F1
#
_cell.length_a   1.000
_cell.length_b   1.000
_cell.length_c   1.000
_cell.angle_alpha   90.00
_cell.angle_beta   90.00
_cell.angle_gamma   90.00
#
_symmetry.space_group_name_H-M   'P 1'
#
loop_
_entity.id
_entity.type
_entity.pdbx_description
1 polymer ?
#
loop_
_entity_poly.entity_id
_entity_poly.type
_entity_poly.pdbx_seq_one_letter_code
_entity_poly.pdbx_strand_id
1 'polypeptide(L)'
;MIKSLIRTVPHYPHQGIMFRDITTLLKDPVGLRATIQEISNRYKEIKIDKVAGIESRGFIVGTPVAYELGLGFVPIRKKGKLPAETVGCDYDLEYGSDRIEIHKDAIQKGDRVLLVDDLIATGGTAEAAIKLIQDMGGIVVECCFVI
;
A
#
# COMPACT_ATOMS: atom_id res chain seq x y z
N MET A 1 -1.63 -15.33 15.19
CA MET A 1 -2.30 -14.30 16.01
C MET A 1 -2.92 -13.20 15.12
N ILE A 2 -2.16 -12.55 14.22
CA ILE A 2 -2.71 -11.53 13.30
C ILE A 2 -3.87 -12.07 12.44
N LYS A 3 -3.68 -13.23 11.80
CA LYS A 3 -4.70 -13.85 10.94
C LYS A 3 -6.06 -14.09 11.63
N SER A 4 -6.07 -14.45 12.92
CA SER A 4 -7.30 -14.71 13.67
C SER A 4 -8.08 -13.45 14.03
N LEU A 5 -7.45 -12.27 13.94
CA LEU A 5 -8.09 -10.98 14.20
C LEU A 5 -8.74 -10.38 12.95
N ILE A 6 -8.55 -10.98 11.77
CA ILE A 6 -9.15 -10.52 10.53
C ILE A 6 -10.51 -11.19 10.34
N ARG A 7 -11.57 -10.38 10.35
CA ARG A 7 -12.94 -10.82 10.06
C ARG A 7 -13.09 -11.15 8.58
N THR A 8 -13.84 -12.21 8.30
CA THR A 8 -14.29 -12.51 6.94
C THR A 8 -15.77 -12.17 6.80
N VAL A 9 -16.10 -11.35 5.81
CA VAL A 9 -17.48 -10.94 5.49
C VAL A 9 -17.88 -11.66 4.20
N PRO A 10 -18.79 -12.65 4.26
CA PRO A 10 -19.23 -13.35 3.06
C PRO A 10 -20.12 -12.45 2.19
N HIS A 11 -20.02 -12.65 0.87
CA HIS A 11 -20.87 -12.03 -0.15
C HIS A 11 -20.81 -10.51 -0.22
N TYR A 12 -19.62 -9.94 0.06
CA TYR A 12 -19.36 -8.51 -0.05
C TYR A 12 -18.16 -8.23 -0.97
N PRO A 13 -18.21 -7.21 -1.86
CA PRO A 13 -19.37 -6.37 -2.16
C PRO A 13 -20.41 -7.05 -3.06
N HIS A 14 -20.07 -8.21 -3.63
CA HIS A 14 -20.95 -9.02 -4.48
C HIS A 14 -21.02 -10.46 -3.99
N GLN A 15 -22.07 -11.17 -4.40
CA GLN A 15 -22.26 -12.58 -4.10
C GLN A 15 -21.06 -13.41 -4.61
N GLY A 16 -20.66 -14.42 -3.84
CA GLY A 16 -19.49 -15.26 -4.13
C GLY A 16 -18.13 -14.76 -3.59
N ILE A 17 -18.02 -13.50 -3.14
CA ILE A 17 -16.76 -12.95 -2.62
C ILE A 17 -16.65 -13.17 -1.10
N MET A 18 -15.47 -13.55 -0.61
CA MET A 18 -15.15 -13.63 0.83
C MET A 18 -14.24 -12.46 1.23
N PHE A 19 -14.84 -11.32 1.57
CA PHE A 19 -14.10 -10.11 1.87
C PHE A 19 -13.32 -10.22 3.17
N ARG A 20 -12.04 -9.83 3.14
CA ARG A 20 -11.18 -9.80 4.34
C ARG A 20 -11.18 -8.39 4.91
N ASP A 21 -11.82 -8.26 6.06
CA ASP A 21 -11.99 -6.99 6.75
C ASP A 21 -10.95 -6.83 7.86
N ILE A 22 -9.89 -6.08 7.54
CA ILE A 22 -8.80 -5.77 8.45
C ILE A 22 -9.23 -4.85 9.61
N THR A 23 -10.39 -4.19 9.57
CA THR A 23 -10.75 -3.19 10.59
C THR A 23 -10.83 -3.80 11.99
N THR A 24 -11.11 -5.09 12.06
CA THR A 24 -11.09 -5.88 13.30
C THR A 24 -9.68 -6.14 13.84
N LEU A 25 -8.68 -6.28 12.97
CA LEU A 25 -7.26 -6.28 13.33
C LEU A 25 -6.81 -4.87 13.76
N LEU A 26 -7.22 -3.83 13.02
CA LEU A 26 -6.80 -2.45 13.28
C LEU A 26 -7.33 -1.89 14.61
N LYS A 27 -8.55 -2.27 15.02
CA LYS A 27 -9.13 -1.84 16.31
C LYS A 27 -8.56 -2.59 17.52
N ASP A 28 -7.85 -3.70 17.29
CA ASP A 28 -7.17 -4.44 18.36
C ASP A 28 -5.78 -3.83 18.58
N PRO A 29 -5.48 -3.27 19.76
CA PRO A 29 -4.22 -2.56 19.98
C PRO A 29 -2.99 -3.47 19.92
N VAL A 30 -3.14 -4.76 20.24
CA VAL A 30 -2.04 -5.74 20.18
C VAL A 30 -1.85 -6.20 18.75
N GLY A 31 -2.95 -6.47 18.03
CA GLY A 31 -2.97 -6.86 16.63
C GLY A 31 -2.35 -5.80 15.74
N LEU A 32 -2.80 -4.55 15.83
CA LEU A 32 -2.24 -3.43 15.08
C LEU A 32 -0.73 -3.31 15.33
N ARG A 33 -0.32 -3.26 16.59
CA ARG A 33 1.11 -3.12 16.95
C ARG A 33 1.93 -4.27 16.40
N ALA A 34 1.47 -5.51 16.56
CA ALA A 34 2.17 -6.69 16.07
C ALA A 34 2.32 -6.67 14.55
N THR A 35 1.28 -6.28 13.80
CA THR A 35 1.35 -6.15 12.34
C THR A 35 2.40 -5.15 11.90
N ILE A 36 2.40 -3.93 12.48
CA ILE A 36 3.39 -2.92 12.11
C ILE A 36 4.81 -3.37 12.48
N GLN A 37 5.00 -3.97 13.66
CA GLN A 37 6.30 -4.46 14.09
C GLN A 37 6.81 -5.61 13.22
N GLU A 38 5.96 -6.56 12.85
CA GLU A 38 6.34 -7.70 12.01
C GLU A 38 6.80 -7.23 10.62
N ILE A 39 6.05 -6.31 10.00
CA ILE A 39 6.43 -5.71 8.72
C ILE A 39 7.74 -4.93 8.88
N SER A 40 7.82 -4.03 9.85
CA SER A 40 9.01 -3.18 10.03
C SER A 40 10.26 -4.01 10.32
N ASN A 41 10.16 -5.04 11.17
CA ASN A 41 11.28 -5.93 11.50
C ASN A 41 11.84 -6.65 10.28
N ARG A 42 10.99 -7.03 9.31
CA ARG A 42 11.46 -7.65 8.06
C ARG A 42 12.37 -6.72 7.25
N TYR A 43 12.13 -5.41 7.34
CA TYR A 43 12.77 -4.41 6.51
C TYR A 43 13.88 -3.60 7.21
N LYS A 44 14.12 -3.80 8.51
CA LYS A 44 15.14 -3.07 9.29
C LYS A 44 16.56 -3.13 8.70
N GLU A 45 16.95 -4.29 8.17
CA GLU A 45 18.29 -4.51 7.59
C GLU A 45 18.31 -4.35 6.07
N ILE A 46 17.20 -3.91 5.47
CA ILE A 46 17.07 -3.72 4.03
C ILE A 46 17.14 -2.22 3.76
N LYS A 47 18.02 -1.81 2.85
CA LYS A 47 18.11 -0.41 2.45
C LYS A 47 16.82 0.02 1.73
N ILE A 48 16.04 0.86 2.38
CA ILE A 48 14.82 1.49 1.86
C ILE A 48 14.94 2.99 2.18
N ASP A 49 14.59 3.83 1.22
CA ASP A 49 14.64 5.29 1.36
C ASP A 49 13.23 5.87 1.59
N LYS A 50 12.18 5.23 1.06
CA LYS A 50 10.78 5.67 1.19
C LYS A 50 9.82 4.49 1.29
N VAL A 51 8.72 4.70 2.01
CA VAL A 51 7.56 3.80 1.98
C VAL A 51 6.46 4.46 1.16
N ALA A 52 5.97 3.80 0.13
CA ALA A 52 4.80 4.24 -0.62
C ALA A 52 3.58 3.42 -0.20
N GLY A 53 2.43 4.06 -0.04
CA GLY A 53 1.17 3.39 0.25
C GLY A 53 0.14 3.64 -0.83
N ILE A 54 -0.70 2.65 -1.12
CA ILE A 54 -1.86 2.80 -2.03
C ILE A 54 -3.09 3.21 -1.20
N GLU A 55 -3.85 4.18 -1.70
CA GLU A 55 -5.00 4.65 -0.93
C GLU A 55 -6.13 3.62 -0.83
N SER A 56 -6.99 3.70 0.18
CA SER A 56 -6.81 4.47 1.43
C SER A 56 -6.30 3.57 2.56
N ARG A 57 -6.54 2.25 2.46
CA ARG A 57 -6.25 1.31 3.53
C ARG A 57 -4.76 1.00 3.67
N GLY A 58 -4.02 1.00 2.55
CA GLY A 58 -2.56 0.92 2.58
C GLY A 58 -1.90 2.03 3.39
N PHE A 59 -2.54 3.20 3.56
CA PHE A 59 -2.00 4.29 4.39
C PHE A 59 -2.00 3.93 5.88
N ILE A 60 -3.03 3.21 6.32
CA ILE A 60 -3.22 2.85 7.73
C ILE A 60 -2.07 1.95 8.22
N VAL A 61 -1.48 1.17 7.31
CA VAL A 61 -0.36 0.27 7.60
C VAL A 61 0.97 0.89 7.18
N GLY A 62 1.03 1.46 5.97
CA GLY A 62 2.25 2.00 5.39
C GLY A 62 2.81 3.20 6.13
N THR A 63 1.96 4.11 6.63
CA THR A 63 2.44 5.29 7.37
C THR A 63 3.10 4.91 8.70
N PRO A 64 2.51 4.05 9.56
CA PRO A 64 3.20 3.56 10.75
C PRO A 64 4.48 2.75 10.46
N VAL A 65 4.50 1.97 9.36
CA VAL A 65 5.73 1.26 8.94
C VAL A 65 6.84 2.25 8.56
N ALA A 66 6.51 3.30 7.80
CA ALA A 66 7.46 4.36 7.46
C ALA A 66 8.01 5.02 8.74
N TYR A 67 7.13 5.32 9.69
CA TYR A 67 7.49 5.89 10.98
C TYR A 67 8.45 4.99 11.78
N GLU A 68 8.15 3.70 11.92
CA GLU A 68 9.00 2.74 12.65
C GLU A 68 10.37 2.52 11.98
N LEU A 69 10.45 2.65 10.66
CA LEU A 69 11.71 2.57 9.92
C LEU A 69 12.48 3.91 9.86
N GLY A 70 11.89 5.00 10.34
CA GLY A 70 12.49 6.34 10.28
C GLY A 70 12.55 6.93 8.86
N LEU A 71 11.58 6.58 8.00
CA LEU A 71 11.55 6.93 6.58
C LEU A 71 10.39 7.87 6.23
N GLY A 72 10.49 8.50 5.07
CA GLY A 72 9.38 9.27 4.48
C GLY A 72 8.27 8.37 3.95
N PHE A 73 7.02 8.86 4.05
CA PHE A 73 5.85 8.19 3.47
C PHE A 73 5.35 8.92 2.22
N VAL A 74 5.02 8.16 1.18
CA VAL A 74 4.53 8.68 -0.12
C VAL A 74 3.13 8.13 -0.41
N PRO A 75 2.09 8.98 -0.44
CA PRO A 75 0.74 8.54 -0.80
C PRO A 75 0.57 8.40 -2.31
N ILE A 76 0.05 7.25 -2.74
CA ILE A 76 -0.45 7.00 -4.10
C ILE A 76 -1.97 6.97 -4.03
N ARG A 77 -2.64 7.81 -4.83
CA ARG A 77 -4.10 8.05 -4.71
C ARG A 77 -4.81 7.93 -6.04
N LYS A 78 -6.13 7.75 -6.04
CA LYS A 78 -6.93 7.92 -7.25
C LYS A 78 -6.85 9.35 -7.77
N LYS A 79 -7.17 9.48 -9.06
CA LYS A 79 -7.18 10.75 -9.79
C LYS A 79 -7.83 11.90 -9.02
N GLY A 80 -7.12 13.04 -8.95
CA GLY A 80 -7.65 14.30 -8.43
C GLY A 80 -7.69 14.41 -6.90
N LYS A 81 -7.05 13.48 -6.18
CA LYS A 81 -6.95 13.52 -4.70
C LYS A 81 -5.66 14.15 -4.17
N LEU A 82 -4.67 14.33 -5.05
CA LEU A 82 -3.39 14.93 -4.74
C LEU A 82 -3.38 16.39 -5.23
N PRO A 83 -3.02 17.37 -4.38
CA PRO A 83 -3.19 18.79 -4.68
C PRO A 83 -2.06 19.41 -5.53
N ALA A 84 -0.85 18.82 -5.53
CA ALA A 84 0.28 19.31 -6.31
C ALA A 84 0.37 18.60 -7.67
N GLU A 85 1.40 18.91 -8.45
CA GLU A 85 1.60 18.32 -9.77
C GLU A 85 1.80 16.80 -9.68
N THR A 86 1.06 16.04 -10.48
CA THR A 86 1.06 14.56 -10.46
C THR A 86 1.53 13.95 -11.77
N VAL A 87 2.04 12.72 -11.67
CA VAL A 87 1.99 11.73 -12.75
C VAL A 87 0.99 10.65 -12.36
N GLY A 88 0.46 9.94 -13.35
CA GLY A 88 -0.51 8.87 -13.08
C GLY A 88 -0.48 7.77 -14.12
N CYS A 89 -0.92 6.59 -13.70
CA CYS A 89 -1.00 5.38 -14.49
C CYS A 89 -2.43 4.87 -14.48
N ASP A 90 -2.94 4.61 -15.68
CA ASP A 90 -4.23 3.97 -15.86
C ASP A 90 -4.04 2.45 -15.75
N TYR A 91 -5.05 1.75 -15.23
CA TYR A 91 -5.05 0.29 -15.13
C TYR A 91 -6.46 -0.26 -15.33
N ASP A 92 -6.52 -1.47 -15.87
CA ASP A 92 -7.78 -2.12 -16.20
C ASP A 92 -8.42 -2.77 -14.98
N LEU A 93 -9.74 -2.65 -14.91
CA LEU A 93 -10.61 -3.38 -14.00
C LEU A 93 -11.42 -4.40 -14.81
N GLU A 94 -12.07 -5.35 -14.12
CA GLU A 94 -13.01 -6.28 -14.76
C GLU A 94 -14.10 -5.54 -15.56
N TYR A 95 -14.51 -4.36 -15.07
CA TYR A 95 -15.44 -3.46 -15.73
C TYR A 95 -14.90 -2.03 -15.72
N GLY A 96 -14.17 -1.67 -16.80
CA GLY A 96 -13.66 -0.32 -17.04
C GLY A 96 -12.18 -0.17 -16.71
N SER A 97 -11.74 1.08 -16.52
CA SER A 97 -10.39 1.42 -16.09
C SER A 97 -10.44 2.44 -14.97
N ASP A 98 -9.40 2.46 -14.14
CA ASP A 98 -9.22 3.45 -13.09
C ASP A 98 -7.79 4.01 -13.18
N ARG A 99 -7.52 5.10 -12.48
CA ARG A 99 -6.25 5.82 -12.52
C ARG A 99 -5.75 6.15 -11.13
N ILE A 100 -4.51 5.76 -10.86
CA ILE A 100 -3.76 6.21 -9.70
C ILE A 100 -2.73 7.28 -10.07
N GLU A 101 -2.41 8.11 -9.09
CA GLU A 101 -1.57 9.30 -9.18
C GLU A 101 -0.61 9.37 -8.00
N ILE A 102 0.56 9.96 -8.24
CA ILE A 102 1.62 10.25 -7.29
C ILE A 102 2.17 11.65 -7.59
N HIS A 103 2.56 12.42 -6.57
CA HIS A 103 3.17 13.72 -6.81
C HIS A 103 4.51 13.56 -7.54
N LYS A 104 4.79 14.46 -8.50
CA LYS A 104 6.02 14.41 -9.32
C LYS A 104 7.32 14.51 -8.53
N ASP A 105 7.29 15.16 -7.38
CA ASP A 105 8.43 15.39 -6.50
C ASP A 105 8.58 14.32 -5.39
N ALA A 106 7.67 13.34 -5.33
CA ALA A 106 7.65 12.37 -4.25
C ALA A 106 8.78 11.32 -4.31
N ILE A 107 9.23 10.99 -5.53
CA ILE A 107 10.27 9.98 -5.79
C ILE A 107 11.41 10.64 -6.58
N GLN A 108 12.63 10.45 -6.08
CA GLN A 108 13.87 10.83 -6.74
C GLN A 108 14.52 9.60 -7.39
N LYS A 109 15.29 9.85 -8.45
CA LYS A 109 16.02 8.79 -9.15
C LYS A 109 16.94 8.03 -8.18
N GLY A 110 16.77 6.71 -8.13
CA GLY A 110 17.54 5.81 -7.28
C GLY A 110 16.94 5.56 -5.89
N ASP A 111 15.85 6.23 -5.51
CA ASP A 111 15.13 5.93 -4.27
C ASP A 111 14.70 4.47 -4.24
N ARG A 112 14.98 3.80 -3.13
CA ARG A 112 14.56 2.43 -2.87
C ARG A 112 13.23 2.46 -2.12
N VAL A 113 12.18 2.03 -2.79
CA VAL A 113 10.80 2.18 -2.32
C VAL A 113 10.24 0.85 -1.87
N LEU A 114 9.68 0.82 -0.65
CA LEU A 114 8.82 -0.26 -0.19
C LEU A 114 7.36 0.11 -0.47
N LEU A 115 6.68 -0.66 -1.32
CA LEU A 115 5.25 -0.45 -1.56
C LEU A 115 4.44 -1.25 -0.53
N VAL A 116 3.52 -0.59 0.16
CA VAL A 116 2.68 -1.19 1.20
C VAL A 116 1.21 -1.02 0.87
N ASP A 117 0.43 -2.08 1.00
CA ASP A 117 -1.03 -2.02 0.98
C ASP A 117 -1.63 -3.00 2.00
N ASP A 118 -2.94 -2.93 2.23
CA ASP A 118 -3.57 -3.86 3.17
C ASP A 118 -3.81 -5.26 2.60
N LEU A 119 -4.23 -5.34 1.35
CA LEU A 119 -4.61 -6.61 0.73
C LEU A 119 -4.30 -6.60 -0.76
N ILE A 120 -3.75 -7.71 -1.26
CA ILE A 120 -3.65 -7.95 -2.70
C ILE A 120 -4.79 -8.85 -3.20
N ALA A 121 -5.48 -8.42 -4.25
CA ALA A 121 -6.52 -9.19 -4.94
C ALA A 121 -6.02 -9.66 -6.32
N THR A 122 -6.33 -8.90 -7.38
CA THR A 122 -5.84 -9.18 -8.74
C THR A 122 -4.41 -8.69 -8.95
N GLY A 123 -3.93 -7.74 -8.14
CA GLY A 123 -2.61 -7.13 -8.25
C GLY A 123 -2.54 -5.89 -9.17
N GLY A 124 -3.57 -5.61 -9.98
CA GLY A 124 -3.50 -4.55 -11.00
C GLY A 124 -3.18 -3.15 -10.45
N THR A 125 -3.72 -2.77 -9.29
CA THR A 125 -3.38 -1.48 -8.66
C THR A 125 -1.94 -1.44 -8.15
N ALA A 126 -1.42 -2.57 -7.65
CA ALA A 126 -0.03 -2.68 -7.22
C ALA A 126 0.93 -2.61 -8.41
N GLU A 127 0.61 -3.27 -9.53
CA GLU A 127 1.38 -3.19 -10.77
C GLU A 127 1.43 -1.76 -11.32
N ALA A 128 0.30 -1.06 -11.33
CA ALA A 128 0.24 0.34 -11.74
C ALA A 128 1.10 1.23 -10.82
N ALA A 129 1.10 0.96 -9.51
CA ALA A 129 1.89 1.71 -8.53
C ALA A 129 3.40 1.44 -8.71
N ILE A 130 3.79 0.18 -8.95
CA ILE A 130 5.16 -0.20 -9.27
C ILE A 130 5.63 0.55 -10.51
N LYS A 131 4.83 0.55 -11.58
CA LYS A 131 5.16 1.22 -12.83
C LYS A 131 5.36 2.72 -12.62
N LEU A 132 4.47 3.38 -11.88
CA LEU A 132 4.62 4.80 -11.54
C LEU A 132 5.94 5.11 -10.83
N ILE A 133 6.28 4.32 -9.82
CA ILE A 133 7.53 4.50 -9.07
C ILE A 133 8.75 4.32 -10.00
N GLN A 134 8.72 3.30 -10.86
CA GLN A 134 9.80 3.00 -11.80
C GLN A 134 9.94 4.08 -12.88
N ASP A 135 8.84 4.60 -13.41
CA ASP A 135 8.82 5.67 -14.41
C ASP A 135 9.41 6.99 -13.85
N MET A 136 9.28 7.21 -12.53
CA MET A 136 9.94 8.32 -11.81
C MET A 136 11.42 8.05 -11.49
N GLY A 137 11.95 6.88 -11.85
CA GLY A 137 13.33 6.47 -11.60
C GLY A 137 13.57 5.85 -10.22
N GLY A 138 12.51 5.53 -9.48
CA GLY A 138 12.59 4.78 -8.23
C GLY A 138 12.80 3.28 -8.47
N ILE A 139 13.31 2.60 -7.45
CA ILE A 139 13.55 1.16 -7.42
C ILE A 139 12.58 0.57 -6.41
N VAL A 140 11.57 -0.18 -6.87
CA VAL A 140 10.70 -0.93 -5.96
C VAL A 140 11.48 -2.11 -5.39
N VAL A 141 11.74 -2.09 -4.08
CA VAL A 141 12.49 -3.14 -3.38
C VAL A 141 11.62 -4.38 -3.18
N GLU A 142 10.40 -4.18 -2.68
CA GLU A 142 9.42 -5.22 -2.43
C GLU A 142 8.02 -4.59 -2.34
N CYS A 143 6.99 -5.43 -2.48
CA CYS A 143 5.61 -5.07 -2.15
C CYS A 143 5.19 -5.87 -0.91
N CYS A 144 4.66 -5.20 0.10
CA CYS A 144 4.23 -5.78 1.35
C CYS A 144 2.73 -5.61 1.54
N PHE A 145 2.02 -6.71 1.78
CA PHE A 145 0.59 -6.73 2.03
C PHE A 145 0.32 -7.39 3.38
N VAL A 146 -0.70 -6.91 4.11
CA VAL A 146 -1.14 -7.58 5.35
C VAL A 146 -1.80 -8.92 5.02
N ILE A 147 -2.45 -9.02 3.85
CA ILE A 147 -3.18 -10.19 3.36
C ILE A 147 -2.81 -10.50 1.91
#